data_AF-A0A1Q7R373-F1
#
_entry.id   AF-A0A1Q7R373-F1
#
_cell.length_a   1.000
_cell.length_b   1.000
_cell.length_c   1.000
_cell.angle_alpha   90.00
_cell.angle_beta   90.00
_cell.angle_gamma   90.00
#
_symmetry.space_group_name_H-M   'P 1'
#
loop_
_entity.id
_entity.type
_entity.pdbx_description
1 polymer ?
#
loop_
_entity_poly.entity_id
_entity_poly.type
_entity_poly.pdbx_seq_one_letter_code
_entity_poly.pdbx_strand_id
1 'polypeptide(L)'
;MAINSDQDIVLARQKGRAMAAELGFLSGDATLIATAISELARNIVTYAGKGHITLKGIQNSSHVGILVVASDHGPGIPDIPQALRDGFSTSGSLGLGLPGVRRLMDEFEITS
;
A
#
# COMPACT_ATOMS: atom_id res chain seq x y z
N MET A 1 4.76 -5.16 10.22
CA MET A 1 4.00 -6.43 10.32
C MET A 1 4.36 -7.29 9.13
N ALA A 2 4.52 -8.60 9.32
CA ALA A 2 4.83 -9.51 8.22
C ALA A 2 3.60 -9.74 7.34
N ILE A 3 3.83 -9.89 6.03
CA ILE A 3 2.83 -10.21 5.01
C ILE A 3 3.32 -11.45 4.28
N ASN A 4 2.63 -12.58 4.44
CA ASN A 4 2.99 -13.87 3.84
C ASN A 4 1.81 -14.54 3.13
N SER A 5 0.58 -14.04 3.32
CA SER A 5 -0.64 -14.66 2.85
C SER A 5 -1.78 -13.66 2.67
N ASP A 6 -2.87 -14.10 2.04
CA ASP A 6 -4.09 -13.29 1.89
C ASP A 6 -4.73 -12.90 3.24
N GLN A 7 -4.55 -13.71 4.28
CA GLN A 7 -5.02 -13.36 5.62
C GLN A 7 -4.29 -12.13 6.17
N ASP A 8 -2.99 -12.02 5.89
CA ASP A 8 -2.18 -10.88 6.32
C ASP A 8 -2.60 -9.59 5.62
N ILE A 9 -3.08 -9.66 4.36
CA ILE A 9 -3.65 -8.52 3.64
C ILE A 9 -4.85 -7.95 4.39
N VAL A 10 -5.77 -8.83 4.82
CA VAL A 10 -6.97 -8.42 5.56
C VAL A 10 -6.58 -7.77 6.88
N LEU A 11 -5.63 -8.35 7.61
CA LEU A 11 -5.15 -7.80 8.88
C LEU A 11 -4.45 -6.46 8.70
N ALA A 12 -3.61 -6.30 7.68
CA ALA A 12 -2.92 -5.04 7.39
C ALA A 12 -3.91 -3.92 7.07
N ARG A 13 -4.90 -4.21 6.22
CA ARG A 13 -6.00 -3.32 5.88
C ARG A 13 -6.77 -2.86 7.13
N GLN A 14 -7.15 -3.80 7.99
CA GLN A 14 -7.90 -3.51 9.21
C GLN A 14 -7.10 -2.62 10.16
N LYS A 15 -5.81 -2.90 10.36
CA LYS A 15 -4.91 -2.09 11.18
C LYS A 15 -4.74 -0.67 10.64
N GLY A 16 -4.59 -0.53 9.33
CA GLY A 16 -4.51 0.79 8.69
C GLY A 16 -5.79 1.61 8.88
N ARG A 17 -6.95 0.98 8.68
CA ARG A 17 -8.24 1.65 8.88
C ARG A 17 -8.46 2.05 10.34
N ALA A 18 -8.08 1.20 11.29
CA ALA A 18 -8.17 1.49 12.72
C ALA A 18 -7.26 2.68 13.09
N MET A 19 -6.00 2.67 12.65
CA MET A 19 -5.07 3.78 12.86
C MET A 19 -5.59 5.10 12.25
N ALA A 20 -6.20 5.06 11.06
CA ALA A 20 -6.81 6.23 10.45
C ALA A 20 -7.96 6.78 11.32
N ALA A 21 -8.83 5.91 11.83
CA ALA A 21 -9.89 6.33 12.73
C ALA A 21 -9.35 6.92 14.05
N GLU A 22 -8.31 6.32 14.63
CA GLU A 22 -7.64 6.81 15.85
C GLU A 22 -7.00 8.20 15.65
N LEU A 23 -6.50 8.47 14.45
CA LEU A 23 -5.92 9.77 14.08
C LEU A 23 -6.97 10.80 13.62
N GLY A 24 -8.26 10.45 13.66
CA GLY A 24 -9.35 11.39 13.38
C GLY A 24 -9.69 11.57 11.88
N PHE A 25 -9.23 10.66 11.01
CA PHE A 25 -9.59 10.70 9.59
C PHE A 25 -11.09 10.43 9.38
N LEU A 26 -11.65 11.01 8.32
CA LEU A 26 -13.00 10.71 7.90
C LEU A 26 -13.12 9.26 7.44
N SER A 27 -14.32 8.69 7.53
CA SER A 27 -14.55 7.29 7.12
C SER A 27 -14.24 7.02 5.64
N GLY A 28 -14.40 8.05 4.80
CA GLY A 28 -14.01 8.02 3.39
C GLY A 28 -12.50 7.83 3.24
N ASP A 29 -11.72 8.72 3.83
CA ASP A 29 -10.24 8.69 3.79
C ASP A 29 -9.69 7.41 4.40
N ALA A 30 -10.25 6.97 5.53
CA ALA A 30 -9.88 5.69 6.15
C ALA A 30 -10.13 4.49 5.21
N THR A 31 -11.12 4.57 4.32
CA THR A 31 -11.39 3.55 3.30
C THR A 31 -10.36 3.62 2.15
N LEU A 32 -9.94 4.82 1.74
CA LEU A 32 -8.90 4.99 0.73
C LEU A 32 -7.55 4.48 1.23
N ILE A 33 -7.16 4.83 2.45
CA ILE A 33 -5.93 4.35 3.10
C ILE A 33 -5.93 2.81 3.21
N ALA A 34 -7.05 2.23 3.64
CA ALA A 34 -7.21 0.78 3.73
C ALA A 34 -7.09 0.09 2.35
N THR A 35 -7.58 0.75 1.30
CA THR A 35 -7.48 0.26 -0.08
C THR A 35 -6.02 0.28 -0.55
N ALA A 36 -5.31 1.38 -0.34
CA ALA A 36 -3.88 1.48 -0.68
C ALA A 36 -3.03 0.41 0.03
N ILE A 37 -3.27 0.18 1.32
CA ILE A 37 -2.58 -0.88 2.09
C ILE A 37 -2.88 -2.27 1.53
N SER A 38 -4.11 -2.51 1.07
CA SER A 38 -4.51 -3.80 0.49
C SER A 38 -3.78 -4.08 -0.82
N GLU A 39 -3.65 -3.07 -1.68
CA GLU A 39 -2.92 -3.18 -2.95
C GLU A 39 -1.41 -3.40 -2.71
N LEU A 40 -0.81 -2.67 -1.78
CA LEU A 40 0.61 -2.87 -1.43
C LEU A 40 0.86 -4.27 -0.84
N ALA A 41 0.00 -4.74 0.07
CA ALA A 41 0.11 -6.07 0.64
C ALA A 41 -0.07 -7.17 -0.42
N ARG A 42 -1.03 -6.99 -1.34
CA ARG A 42 -1.28 -7.91 -2.44
C ARG A 42 -0.07 -8.01 -3.38
N ASN A 43 0.58 -6.89 -3.68
CA ASN A 43 1.79 -6.88 -4.49
C ASN A 43 2.91 -7.69 -3.84
N ILE A 44 3.11 -7.55 -2.52
CA ILE A 44 4.07 -8.37 -1.77
C ILE A 44 3.78 -9.85 -1.95
N VAL A 45 2.54 -10.29 -1.69
CA VAL A 45 2.17 -11.72 -1.78
C VAL A 45 2.30 -12.23 -3.22
N THR A 46 1.89 -11.44 -4.20
CA THR A 46 1.83 -11.86 -5.62
C THR A 46 3.20 -11.94 -6.27
N TYR A 47 4.07 -10.95 -6.03
CA TYR A 47 5.33 -10.81 -6.76
C TYR A 47 6.57 -11.20 -5.94
N ALA A 48 6.53 -11.04 -4.62
CA ALA A 48 7.66 -11.35 -3.73
C ALA A 48 7.42 -12.57 -2.83
N GLY A 49 6.16 -13.04 -2.72
CA GLY A 49 5.73 -14.12 -1.83
C GLY A 49 5.66 -13.72 -0.35
N LYS A 50 6.60 -12.90 0.13
CA LYS A 50 6.64 -12.41 1.51
C LYS A 50 7.29 -11.04 1.62
N GLY A 51 6.92 -10.30 2.66
CA GLY A 51 7.45 -8.98 2.95
C GLY A 51 6.90 -8.40 4.23
N HIS A 52 6.99 -7.08 4.36
CA HIS A 52 6.58 -6.35 5.54
C HIS A 52 5.87 -5.04 5.18
N ILE A 53 4.80 -4.74 5.94
CA ILE A 53 4.17 -3.42 5.96
C ILE A 53 4.42 -2.75 7.31
N THR A 54 4.89 -1.51 7.28
CA THR A 54 5.00 -0.64 8.45
C THR A 54 3.99 0.50 8.31
N LEU A 55 3.23 0.73 9.38
CA LEU A 55 2.28 1.83 9.48
C LEU A 55 2.78 2.78 10.58
N LYS A 56 2.84 4.07 10.29
CA LYS A 56 3.28 5.08 11.24
C LYS A 56 2.42 6.33 11.10
N GLY A 57 1.79 6.77 12.19
CA GLY A 57 1.22 8.09 12.27
C GLY A 57 2.33 9.14 12.13
N ILE A 58 2.16 10.07 11.21
CA ILE A 58 3.07 11.20 11.01
C ILE A 58 2.31 12.49 11.29
N GLN A 59 3.02 13.49 11.80
CA GLN A 59 2.46 14.81 12.04
C GLN A 59 3.49 15.84 11.63
N ASN A 60 3.08 16.77 10.78
CA ASN A 60 3.83 18.00 10.52
C ASN A 60 3.12 19.18 11.19
N SER A 61 3.63 20.39 11.03
CA SER A 61 3.13 21.59 11.72
C SER A 61 1.64 21.88 11.48
N SER A 62 1.04 21.34 10.42
CA SER A 62 -0.35 21.62 10.02
C SER A 62 -1.20 20.39 9.70
N HIS A 63 -0.62 19.20 9.55
CA HIS A 63 -1.32 18.01 9.08
C HIS A 63 -0.93 16.76 9.86
N VAL A 64 -1.92 15.89 10.09
CA VAL A 64 -1.75 14.52 10.56
C VAL A 64 -1.88 13.60 9.35
N GLY A 65 -0.99 12.61 9.25
CA GLY A 65 -0.87 11.68 8.14
C GLY A 65 -0.62 10.25 8.61
N ILE A 66 -0.69 9.31 7.67
CA ILE A 66 -0.20 7.93 7.88
C ILE A 66 0.85 7.63 6.81
N LEU A 67 2.06 7.32 7.26
CA LEU A 67 3.09 6.74 6.43
C LEU A 67 2.88 5.22 6.35
N VAL A 68 2.76 4.72 5.12
CA VAL A 68 2.68 3.29 4.80
C VAL A 68 3.93 2.90 4.04
N VAL A 69 4.76 2.04 4.64
CA VAL A 69 5.96 1.50 3.99
C VAL A 69 5.75 0.02 3.71
N ALA A 70 5.77 -0.36 2.43
CA ALA A 70 5.79 -1.74 1.98
C ALA A 70 7.21 -2.10 1.54
N SER A 71 7.73 -3.23 2.03
CA SER A 71 9.09 -3.68 1.74
C SER A 71 9.13 -5.20 1.56
N ASP A 72 9.88 -5.67 0.58
CA ASP A 72 10.08 -7.08 0.30
C ASP A 72 11.49 -7.33 -0.24
N HIS A 73 11.84 -8.60 -0.46
CA HIS A 73 13.11 -9.01 -1.06
C HIS A 73 12.83 -9.89 -2.30
N GLY A 74 11.79 -9.51 -3.05
CA GLY A 74 11.41 -10.17 -4.29
C GLY A 74 12.37 -9.85 -5.44
N PRO A 75 12.01 -10.25 -6.68
CA PRO A 75 12.84 -10.03 -7.87
C PRO A 75 12.96 -8.56 -8.28
N GLY A 76 12.21 -7.66 -7.65
CA GLY A 76 12.15 -6.25 -7.99
C GLY A 76 11.25 -5.92 -9.19
N ILE A 77 11.21 -4.64 -9.54
CA ILE A 77 10.44 -4.04 -10.63
C ILE A 77 11.43 -3.52 -11.68
N PRO A 78 11.60 -4.21 -12.82
CA PRO A 78 12.61 -3.85 -13.83
C PRO A 78 12.39 -2.47 -14.46
N ASP A 79 11.14 -2.05 -14.65
CA ASP A 79 10.76 -0.75 -15.21
C ASP A 79 9.66 -0.12 -14.34
N ILE A 80 10.08 0.68 -13.37
CA ILE A 80 9.18 1.41 -12.46
C ILE A 80 8.23 2.34 -13.23
N PRO A 81 8.69 3.19 -14.18
CA PRO A 81 7.80 4.00 -14.99
C PRO A 81 6.70 3.22 -15.69
N GLN A 82 7.00 2.02 -16.22
CA GLN A 82 6.01 1.15 -16.85
C GLN A 82 5.04 0.55 -15.82
N ALA A 83 5.54 0.09 -14.67
CA ALA A 83 4.71 -0.46 -13.60
C ALA A 83 3.71 0.54 -13.00
N LEU A 84 3.97 1.84 -13.15
CA LEU A 84 3.08 2.93 -12.74
C LEU A 84 2.10 3.39 -13.84
N ARG A 85 2.10 2.77 -15.03
CA ARG A 85 1.11 3.06 -16.07
C ARG A 85 -0.18 2.28 -15.81
N ASP A 86 -1.31 2.94 -15.99
CA ASP A 86 -2.61 2.30 -15.91
C ASP A 86 -2.76 1.16 -16.92
N GLY A 87 -3.37 0.06 -16.47
CA GLY A 87 -3.62 -1.12 -17.31
C GLY A 87 -2.41 -2.02 -17.50
N PHE A 88 -1.24 -1.68 -16.94
CA PHE A 88 -0.06 -2.54 -16.98
C PHE A 88 -0.09 -3.57 -15.85
N SER A 89 -0.03 -4.85 -16.20
CA SER A 89 -0.06 -5.96 -15.26
C SER A 89 0.74 -7.14 -15.79
N THR A 90 1.53 -7.75 -14.92
CA THR A 90 2.29 -8.98 -15.21
C THR A 90 1.69 -10.22 -14.54
N SER A 91 0.65 -10.06 -13.73
CA SER A 91 -0.01 -11.14 -12.96
C SER A 91 -1.44 -11.47 -13.43
N GLY A 92 -1.91 -10.86 -14.53
CA GLY A 92 -3.29 -11.04 -15.02
C GLY A 92 -4.35 -10.24 -14.26
N SER A 93 -3.95 -9.39 -13.30
CA SER A 93 -4.84 -8.38 -12.70
C SER A 93 -5.10 -7.21 -13.65
N LEU A 94 -6.06 -6.33 -13.33
CA LEU A 94 -6.41 -5.15 -14.15
C LEU A 94 -5.28 -4.10 -14.29
N GLY A 95 -4.13 -4.26 -13.63
CA GLY A 95 -3.02 -3.31 -13.72
C GLY A 95 -3.33 -1.97 -13.04
N LEU A 96 -4.16 -2.01 -11.99
CA LEU A 96 -4.61 -0.84 -11.24
C LEU A 96 -3.99 -0.74 -9.84
N GLY A 97 -3.14 -1.69 -9.44
CA GLY A 97 -2.58 -1.77 -8.09
C GLY A 97 -1.69 -0.58 -7.74
N LEU A 98 -0.42 -0.58 -8.20
CA LEU A 98 0.51 0.53 -7.95
C LEU A 98 0.04 1.88 -8.50
N PRO A 99 -0.52 1.98 -9.73
CA PRO A 99 -1.08 3.25 -10.21
C PRO A 99 -2.24 3.74 -9.34
N GLY A 100 -3.08 2.83 -8.83
CA GLY A 100 -4.16 3.13 -7.90
C GLY A 100 -3.66 3.67 -6.58
N VAL A 101 -2.65 3.02 -5.98
CA VAL A 101 -2.02 3.51 -4.74
C VAL A 101 -1.50 4.94 -4.92
N ARG A 102 -0.80 5.22 -6.03
CA ARG A 102 -0.29 6.56 -6.34
C ARG A 102 -1.40 7.62 -6.48
N ARG A 103 -2.61 7.25 -6.92
CA ARG A 103 -3.76 8.17 -6.99
C ARG A 103 -4.46 8.37 -5.65
N LEU A 104 -4.41 7.38 -4.77
CA LEU A 104 -5.11 7.38 -3.49
C LEU A 104 -4.34 8.14 -2.40
N MET A 105 -3.02 8.23 -2.53
CA MET A 105 -2.13 8.82 -1.52
C MET A 105 -1.64 10.20 -1.96
N ASP A 106 -1.42 11.10 -1.00
CA ASP A 106 -0.89 12.44 -1.27
C ASP A 106 0.57 12.41 -1.75
N GLU A 107 1.37 11.52 -1.16
CA GLU A 107 2.78 11.29 -1.50
C GLU A 107 3.01 9.81 -1.83
N PHE A 108 3.86 9.56 -2.83
CA PHE A 108 4.19 8.20 -3.27
C PHE A 108 5.64 8.13 -3.74
N GLU A 109 6.41 7.22 -3.14
CA GLU A 109 7.77 6.90 -3.52
C GLU A 109 7.91 5.39 -3.69
N ILE A 110 8.71 4.98 -4.67
CA ILE A 110 8.99 3.57 -4.96
C ILE A 110 10.44 3.42 -5.40
N THR A 111 11.08 2.38 -4.88
CA THR A 111 12.45 1.98 -5.19
C THR A 111 12.49 0.48 -5.35
N SER A 112 13.27 -0.01 -6.30
CA SER A 112 13.46 -1.44 -6.54
C SER A 112 14.87 -1.75 -7.00
#